data_AF-A0A534QB49-F1
#
_entry.id   AF-A0A534QB49-F1
#
_cell.length_a   1.000
_cell.length_b   1.000
_cell.length_c   1.000
_cell.angle_alpha   90.00
_cell.angle_beta   90.00
_cell.angle_gamma   90.00
#
_symmetry.space_group_name_H-M   'P 1'
#
loop_
_entity.id
_entity.type
_entity.pdbx_description
1 polymer ?
#
loop_
_entity_poly.entity_id
_entity_poly.type
_entity_poly.pdbx_seq_one_letter_code
_entity_poly.pdbx_strand_id
1 'polypeptide(L)'
;VRELENVIESALALAPGPRLRAADLPRERRMAAPAGATTQIALSLARYERAALERALAEANGDAREAARRLGIGRSTLYRKLGRHGLRARR
;
A
#
# COMPACT_ATOMS: atom_id res chain seq x y z
N VAL A 1 -18.13 -3.77 -17.25
CA VAL A 1 -18.38 -5.13 -16.70
C VAL A 1 -17.91 -6.26 -17.62
N ARG A 2 -17.83 -6.05 -18.95
CA ARG A 2 -17.41 -7.03 -19.96
C ARG A 2 -16.04 -7.70 -19.77
N GLU A 3 -15.06 -7.02 -19.15
CA GLU A 3 -13.74 -7.63 -18.95
C GLU A 3 -13.75 -8.78 -17.92
N LEU A 4 -14.64 -8.71 -16.91
CA LEU A 4 -14.74 -9.75 -15.89
C LEU A 4 -15.42 -11.01 -16.44
N GLU A 5 -16.42 -10.84 -17.30
CA GLU A 5 -17.14 -11.93 -17.98
C GLU A 5 -16.19 -12.73 -18.87
N ASN A 6 -15.42 -12.07 -19.73
CA ASN A 6 -14.45 -12.73 -20.62
C ASN A 6 -13.38 -13.55 -19.85
N VAL A 7 -13.00 -13.07 -18.66
CA VAL A 7 -12.02 -13.75 -17.79
C VAL A 7 -12.60 -15.00 -17.16
N ILE A 8 -13.85 -14.93 -16.68
CA ILE A 8 -14.53 -16.09 -16.10
C ILE A 8 -14.79 -17.15 -17.18
N GLU A 9 -15.23 -16.74 -18.38
CA GLU A 9 -15.44 -17.66 -19.50
C GLU A 9 -14.15 -18.37 -19.94
N SER A 10 -13.05 -17.62 -20.07
CA SER A 10 -11.75 -18.20 -20.42
C SER A 10 -11.22 -19.14 -19.33
N ALA A 11 -11.42 -18.78 -18.06
CA ALA A 11 -10.99 -19.62 -16.94
C ALA A 11 -11.83 -20.91 -16.86
N LEU A 12 -13.15 -20.84 -17.12
CA LEU A 12 -14.03 -22.01 -17.19
C LEU A 12 -13.66 -22.94 -18.35
N ALA A 13 -13.27 -22.39 -19.51
CA ALA A 13 -12.92 -23.19 -20.68
C ALA A 13 -11.65 -24.04 -20.50
N LEU A 14 -10.71 -23.59 -19.64
CA LEU A 14 -9.45 -24.30 -19.37
C LEU A 14 -9.47 -25.11 -18.06
N ALA A 15 -10.53 -25.02 -17.26
CA ALA A 15 -10.59 -25.69 -15.96
C ALA A 15 -10.90 -27.19 -16.10
N PRO A 16 -10.07 -28.10 -15.59
CA PRO A 16 -10.34 -29.53 -15.62
C PRO A 16 -11.37 -29.98 -14.55
N GLY A 17 -11.97 -29.06 -13.80
CA GLY A 17 -12.91 -29.39 -12.72
C GLY A 17 -13.63 -28.19 -12.11
N PRO A 18 -14.47 -28.42 -11.08
CA PRO A 18 -15.42 -27.43 -10.55
C PRO A 18 -14.78 -26.31 -9.70
N ARG A 19 -13.44 -26.24 -9.62
CA ARG A 19 -12.71 -25.25 -8.83
C ARG A 19 -11.58 -24.66 -9.66
N LEU A 20 -11.69 -23.36 -9.97
CA LEU A 20 -10.64 -22.59 -10.64
C LEU A 20 -9.45 -22.39 -9.71
N ARG A 21 -8.28 -22.91 -10.08
CA ARG A 21 -7.00 -22.68 -9.40
C ARG A 21 -6.19 -21.67 -10.20
N ALA A 22 -5.28 -20.96 -9.53
CA ALA A 22 -4.38 -20.01 -10.19
C ALA A 22 -3.52 -20.64 -11.31
N ALA A 23 -3.34 -21.97 -11.29
CA ALA A 23 -2.66 -22.73 -12.34
C ALA A 23 -3.45 -22.84 -13.65
N ASP A 24 -4.78 -22.65 -13.59
CA ASP A 24 -5.69 -22.78 -14.73
C ASP A 24 -5.80 -21.47 -15.54
N LEU A 25 -5.13 -20.41 -15.09
CA LEU A 25 -5.09 -19.11 -15.77
C LEU A 25 -3.96 -19.04 -16.82
N PRO A 26 -4.20 -18.39 -17.98
CA PRO A 26 -3.19 -18.15 -19.01
C PRO A 26 -1.91 -17.54 -18.43
N ARG A 27 -0.76 -17.90 -18.99
CA ARG A 27 0.56 -17.53 -18.46
C ARG A 27 0.75 -16.01 -18.36
N GLU A 28 0.12 -15.27 -19.26
CA GLU A 28 0.10 -13.80 -19.30
C GLU A 28 -0.54 -13.20 -18.03
N ARG A 29 -1.58 -13.85 -17.50
CA ARG A 29 -2.26 -13.46 -16.26
C ARG A 29 -1.58 -14.01 -15.00
N ARG A 30 -0.81 -15.10 -15.12
CA ARG A 30 0.07 -15.60 -14.04
C ARG A 30 1.28 -14.69 -13.80
N MET A 31 1.79 -14.05 -14.86
CA MET A 31 2.95 -13.14 -14.80
C MET A 31 2.57 -11.66 -14.70
N ALA A 32 1.31 -11.30 -14.95
CA ALA A 32 0.80 -10.01 -14.52
C ALA A 32 0.92 -9.96 -13.00
N ALA A 33 1.84 -9.13 -12.47
CA ALA A 33 1.79 -8.76 -11.07
C ALA A 33 0.32 -8.40 -10.79
N PRO A 34 -0.33 -9.05 -9.81
CA PRO A 34 -1.74 -8.77 -9.58
C PRO A 34 -1.84 -7.26 -9.43
N ALA A 35 -2.80 -6.61 -10.08
CA ALA A 35 -2.95 -5.16 -9.97
C ALA A 35 -2.99 -4.71 -8.49
N GLY A 36 -3.37 -5.64 -7.60
CA GLY A 36 -3.27 -5.51 -6.14
C GLY A 36 -1.87 -5.56 -5.52
N ALA A 37 -0.82 -6.15 -6.11
CA ALA A 37 0.52 -6.19 -5.53
C ALA A 37 1.14 -4.79 -5.41
N THR A 38 1.10 -3.98 -6.46
CA THR A 38 1.59 -2.58 -6.41
C THR A 38 0.79 -1.76 -5.41
N THR A 39 -0.54 -1.92 -5.40
CA THR A 39 -1.41 -1.28 -4.41
C THR A 39 -1.10 -1.74 -2.99
N GLN A 40 -0.86 -3.03 -2.76
CA GLN A 40 -0.49 -3.59 -1.46
C GLN A 40 0.87 -3.06 -0.98
N ILE A 41 1.86 -2.96 -1.87
CA ILE A 41 3.17 -2.37 -1.56
C ILE A 41 3.01 -0.91 -1.16
N ALA A 42 2.23 -0.13 -1.93
CA ALA A 42 1.97 1.28 -1.62
C ALA A 42 1.24 1.45 -0.29
N LEU A 43 0.23 0.62 0.00
CA LEU A 43 -0.49 0.61 1.28
C LEU A 43 0.43 0.24 2.45
N SER A 44 1.29 -0.77 2.26
CA SER A 44 2.29 -1.17 3.25
C SER A 44 3.25 -0.02 3.54
N LEU A 45 3.81 0.60 2.51
CA LEU A 45 4.73 1.74 2.66
C LEU A 45 4.06 2.92 3.37
N ALA A 46 2.80 3.23 3.03
CA ALA A 46 2.04 4.27 3.71
C ALA A 46 1.83 3.96 5.20
N ARG A 47 1.55 2.70 5.54
CA ARG A 47 1.41 2.25 6.94
C ARG A 47 2.72 2.34 7.72
N TYR A 48 3.84 1.92 7.11
CA TYR A 48 5.17 2.05 7.72
C TYR A 48 5.54 3.51 7.95
N GLU A 49 5.31 4.37 6.96
CA GLU A 49 5.56 5.80 7.06
C GLU A 49 4.73 6.43 8.18
N ARG A 50 3.43 6.11 8.26
CA ARG A 50 2.56 6.58 9.34
C ARG A 50 3.09 6.16 10.71
N ALA A 51 3.45 4.89 10.89
CA ALA A 51 3.97 4.39 12.16
C ALA A 51 5.28 5.07 12.57
N ALA A 52 6.16 5.37 11.60
CA ALA A 52 7.40 6.10 11.86
C ALA A 52 7.12 7.54 12.32
N LEU A 53 6.17 8.23 11.69
CA LEU A 53 5.75 9.59 12.09
C LEU A 53 5.14 9.59 13.49
N GLU A 54 4.26 8.64 13.81
CA GLU A 54 3.64 8.51 15.13
C GLU A 54 4.67 8.25 16.23
N ARG A 55 5.63 7.33 16.00
CA ARG A 55 6.72 7.07 16.95
C ARG A 55 7.60 8.28 17.16
N ALA A 56 8.03 8.95 16.09
CA ALA A 56 8.88 10.13 16.20
C ALA A 56 8.18 11.26 16.96
N LEU A 57 6.88 11.47 16.74
CA LEU A 57 6.08 12.43 17.50
C LEU A 57 5.95 12.04 18.97
N ALA A 58 5.71 10.77 19.27
CA ALA A 58 5.59 10.28 20.65
C ALA A 58 6.90 10.48 21.42
N GLU A 59 8.04 10.09 20.83
CA GLU A 59 9.36 10.26 21.44
C GLU A 59 9.79 11.73 21.56
N ALA A 60 9.31 12.60 20.67
CA ALA A 60 9.55 14.04 20.71
C ALA A 60 8.54 14.78 21.59
N ASN A 61 7.66 14.09 22.32
CA ASN A 61 6.57 14.70 23.12
C ASN A 61 5.69 15.67 22.30
N GLY A 62 5.53 15.40 21.00
CA GLY A 62 4.78 16.20 20.06
C GLY A 62 5.55 17.35 19.41
N ASP A 63 6.82 17.60 19.74
CA ASP A 63 7.63 18.64 19.10
C ASP A 63 7.99 18.23 17.66
N ALA A 64 7.43 18.95 16.69
CA ALA A 64 7.67 18.74 15.27
C ALA A 64 9.13 18.93 14.85
N ARG A 65 9.90 19.81 15.50
CA ARG A 65 11.31 20.05 15.17
C ARG A 65 12.15 18.85 15.59
N GLU A 66 11.93 18.37 16.80
CA GLU A 66 12.65 17.22 17.34
C GLU A 66 12.25 15.93 16.62
N ALA A 67 10.96 15.74 16.31
CA ALA A 67 10.49 14.61 15.51
C ALA A 67 11.11 14.61 14.10
N ALA A 68 11.20 15.77 13.44
CA ALA A 68 11.84 15.90 12.13
C ALA A 68 13.33 15.56 12.21
N ARG A 69 14.03 16.03 13.25
CA ARG A 69 15.44 15.73 13.50
C ARG A 69 15.68 14.23 13.69
N ARG A 70 14.84 13.56 14.48
CA ARG A 70 14.90 12.10 14.70
C ARG A 70 14.68 11.30 13.43
N LEU A 71 13.77 11.75 12.58
CA LEU A 71 13.51 11.12 11.29
C LEU A 71 14.54 11.48 10.21
N GLY A 72 15.49 12.38 10.49
CA GLY A 72 16.48 12.84 9.52
C GLY A 72 15.88 13.62 8.34
N ILE A 73 14.73 14.27 8.54
CA ILE A 73 14.01 15.02 7.51
C ILE A 73 13.88 16.50 7.86
N GLY A 74 13.69 17.34 6.84
CA GLY A 74 13.35 18.75 7.04
C GLY A 74 11.94 18.93 7.63
N ARG A 75 11.72 20.03 8.36
CA ARG A 75 10.42 20.38 8.97
C ARG A 75 9.28 20.46 7.96
N SER A 76 9.52 21.04 6.79
CA SER A 76 8.52 21.13 5.72
C SER A 76 8.10 19.75 5.20
N THR A 77 9.06 18.82 5.09
CA THR A 77 8.81 17.42 4.73
C THR A 77 7.99 16.72 5.82
N LEU A 78 8.30 16.94 7.10
CA LEU A 78 7.51 16.40 8.19
C LEU A 78 6.06 16.89 8.11
N TYR A 79 5.81 18.20 8.08
CA TYR A 79 4.45 18.75 8.03
C TYR A 79 3.65 18.25 6.82
N ARG A 80 4.29 18.15 5.64
CA ARG A 80 3.64 17.57 4.44
C ARG A 80 3.26 16.11 4.66
N LYS A 81 4.13 15.30 5.26
CA LYS A 81 3.86 13.88 5.56
C LYS A 81 2.77 13.75 6.63
N LEU A 82 2.81 14.56 7.69
CA LEU A 82 1.76 14.60 8.72
C LEU A 82 0.39 14.92 8.11
N GLY A 83 0.31 15.93 7.23
CA GLY A 83 -0.93 16.28 6.52
C GLY A 83 -1.47 15.14 5.65
N ARG A 84 -0.60 14.41 4.92
CA ARG A 84 -1.00 13.25 4.11
C ARG A 84 -1.56 12.09 4.95
N HIS A 85 -1.07 11.92 6.16
CA HIS A 85 -1.48 10.85 7.07
C HIS A 85 -2.54 11.28 8.10
N GLY A 86 -3.02 12.52 8.05
CA GLY A 86 -4.00 13.06 9.00
C GLY A 86 -3.47 13.21 10.43
N LEU A 87 -2.15 13.27 10.60
CA LEU A 87 -1.49 13.41 11.89
C LEU A 87 -1.27 14.88 12.26
N ARG A 88 -1.22 15.19 13.56
CA ARG A 88 -0.95 16.54 14.07
C ARG A 88 0.19 16.49 15.10
N ALA A 89 1.13 17.42 14.97
CA ALA A 89 2.13 17.69 15.99
C ALA A 89 1.57 18.69 17.01
N ARG A 90 2.12 18.67 18.24
CA ARG A 90 1.79 19.67 19.26
C ARG A 90 2.51 20.98 18.92
N ARG A 91 1.82 22.10 19.12
CA ARG A 91 2.34 23.44 18.82
C ARG A 91 3.48 23.82 19.76
#